data_AF-A0A1S7LG18-F1
#
_entry.id   AF-A0A1S7LG18-F1
#
_cell.length_a   1.000
_cell.length_b   1.000
_cell.length_c   1.000
_cell.angle_alpha   90.00
_cell.angle_beta   90.00
_cell.angle_gamma   90.00
#
_symmetry.space_group_name_H-M   'P 1'
#
loop_
_entity.id
_entity.type
_entity.pdbx_description
1 polymer ?
#
loop_
_entity_poly.entity_id
_entity_poly.type
_entity_poly.pdbx_seq_one_letter_code
_entity_poly.pdbx_strand_id
1 'polypeptide(L)'
;MLLADSHAHLTFDAFKEDLEQVLNRAEDANVRYINVIDTQLEEMPELLALTQRRPHIYTTVGIHPHYADQNRDITVEDILAYTDHPKVVAVGECGLDYYYDNASPENQQRVFRTHIQAARKAKLPLVVHARDAEADTMRIMQEEGAAECGAVIHCFTGSMALAKWAVEEGFYISFSGIVSFHTAKELQEVAAFVPSDRIMVETDAPYLAPDPHRGKRNEPAFVARTAAVIAKLRKTKPKDFAELTTENYRRLFRVDGPRTSEKGVLAYPIGNRLYMNVTHGCTLKCHFCPKWSAPVVRGFDLDLKANPSAAELIEAFGELAALDEIVFCGYGEPTLRLDVMLEVAAAAKRLGKQVRLNTDGLANLVYQEDVTPRFKGLIDAISISLNGQNEAIYNQHCLPSKEGAYPALLHFIDAVKAHVPEVSLTAISGLEGVDIPACAKIAREKGVKFRARALNIVG
;
A
#
# COMPACT_ATOMS: atom_id res chain seq x y z
N MET A 1 -0.07 2.21 16.27
CA MET A 1 0.54 0.98 15.73
C MET A 1 -0.37 0.54 14.62
N LEU A 2 0.13 0.20 13.44
CA LEU A 2 -0.70 -0.25 12.32
C LEU A 2 -0.46 -1.75 12.14
N LEU A 3 -1.51 -2.56 12.02
CA LEU A 3 -1.41 -4.01 11.86
C LEU A 3 -2.24 -4.50 10.69
N ALA A 4 -1.72 -5.49 9.99
CA ALA A 4 -2.45 -6.34 9.06
C ALA A 4 -2.53 -7.75 9.65
N ASP A 5 -3.73 -8.33 9.64
CA ASP A 5 -3.93 -9.77 9.82
C ASP A 5 -4.03 -10.41 8.44
N SER A 6 -2.97 -11.10 8.01
CA SER A 6 -2.91 -11.62 6.64
C SER A 6 -3.76 -12.87 6.38
N HIS A 7 -4.37 -13.46 7.42
CA HIS A 7 -5.14 -14.70 7.30
C HIS A 7 -6.14 -14.89 8.45
N ALA A 8 -7.44 -14.85 8.16
CA ALA A 8 -8.51 -15.17 9.12
C ALA A 8 -9.77 -15.75 8.43
N HIS A 9 -10.45 -16.68 9.09
CA HIS A 9 -11.69 -17.32 8.62
C HIS A 9 -12.92 -16.74 9.36
N LEU A 10 -13.26 -15.48 9.05
CA LEU A 10 -14.32 -14.74 9.74
C LEU A 10 -15.75 -15.11 9.33
N THR A 11 -15.91 -15.88 8.26
CA THR A 11 -17.20 -16.42 7.80
C THR A 11 -17.59 -17.73 8.49
N PHE A 12 -16.67 -18.34 9.26
CA PHE A 12 -16.96 -19.60 9.94
C PHE A 12 -18.01 -19.43 11.04
N ASP A 13 -18.72 -20.53 11.34
CA ASP A 13 -19.77 -20.60 12.36
C ASP A 13 -19.35 -20.02 13.71
N ALA A 14 -18.06 -20.12 14.03
CA ALA A 14 -17.45 -19.60 15.25
C ALA A 14 -17.67 -18.09 15.48
N PHE A 15 -17.99 -17.30 14.45
CA PHE A 15 -18.19 -15.84 14.55
C PHE A 15 -19.60 -15.36 14.22
N LYS A 16 -20.53 -16.26 13.85
CA LYS A 16 -21.89 -15.88 13.40
C LYS A 16 -22.66 -15.01 14.40
N GLU A 17 -22.44 -15.21 15.70
CA GLU A 17 -23.17 -14.49 16.76
C GLU A 17 -22.55 -13.12 17.11
N ASP A 18 -21.25 -12.90 16.86
CA ASP A 18 -20.53 -11.74 17.38
C ASP A 18 -19.51 -11.11 16.43
N LEU A 19 -19.56 -11.40 15.12
CA LEU A 19 -18.63 -10.90 14.11
C LEU A 19 -18.39 -9.38 14.18
N GLU A 20 -19.44 -8.57 14.29
CA GLU A 20 -19.29 -7.11 14.40
C GLU A 20 -18.49 -6.69 15.65
N GLN A 21 -18.66 -7.41 16.75
CA GLN A 21 -17.94 -7.14 17.99
C GLN A 21 -16.48 -7.55 17.87
N VAL A 22 -16.20 -8.66 17.17
CA VAL A 22 -14.84 -9.10 16.81
C VAL A 22 -14.12 -8.06 15.95
N LEU A 23 -14.80 -7.55 14.92
CA LEU A 23 -14.24 -6.52 14.04
C LEU A 23 -13.97 -5.21 14.79
N ASN A 24 -14.89 -4.78 15.66
CA ASN A 24 -14.66 -3.60 16.50
C ASN A 24 -13.46 -3.78 17.44
N ARG A 25 -13.27 -4.97 18.04
CA ARG A 25 -12.08 -5.27 18.85
C ARG A 25 -10.80 -5.24 18.02
N ALA A 26 -10.84 -5.71 16.78
CA ALA A 26 -9.72 -5.64 15.85
C ALA A 26 -9.37 -4.17 15.52
N GLU A 27 -10.37 -3.33 15.26
CA GLU A 27 -10.19 -1.90 15.04
C GLU A 27 -9.59 -1.18 16.27
N ASP A 28 -10.08 -1.48 17.48
CA ASP A 28 -9.56 -0.95 18.74
C ASP A 28 -8.09 -1.37 18.97
N ALA A 29 -7.73 -2.58 18.53
CA ALA A 29 -6.36 -3.10 18.55
C ALA A 29 -5.47 -2.50 17.44
N ASN A 30 -6.01 -1.62 16.60
CA ASN A 30 -5.38 -1.02 15.41
C ASN A 30 -5.02 -2.01 14.30
N VAL A 31 -5.78 -3.11 14.19
CA VAL A 31 -5.81 -3.92 12.97
C VAL A 31 -6.58 -3.11 11.92
N ARG A 32 -5.91 -2.81 10.81
CA ARG A 32 -6.42 -1.95 9.73
C ARG A 32 -6.42 -2.65 8.38
N TYR A 33 -6.03 -3.92 8.35
CA TYR A 33 -6.19 -4.80 7.20
C TYR A 33 -6.49 -6.21 7.71
N ILE A 34 -7.48 -6.87 7.13
CA ILE A 34 -7.79 -8.27 7.39
C ILE A 34 -8.04 -8.94 6.05
N ASN A 35 -7.29 -10.00 5.74
CA ASN A 35 -7.67 -10.92 4.67
C ASN A 35 -8.59 -11.99 5.25
N VAL A 36 -9.84 -11.99 4.81
CA VAL A 36 -10.76 -13.10 5.08
C VAL A 36 -10.57 -14.14 3.99
N ILE A 37 -10.38 -15.39 4.39
CA ILE A 37 -9.86 -16.41 3.50
C ILE A 37 -10.97 -17.31 2.97
N ASP A 38 -10.98 -17.46 1.65
CA ASP A 38 -11.83 -18.40 0.93
C ASP A 38 -11.28 -19.82 1.08
N THR A 39 -12.16 -20.77 1.42
CA THR A 39 -11.81 -22.19 1.45
C THR A 39 -12.49 -23.01 0.38
N GLN A 40 -13.58 -22.50 -0.19
CA GLN A 40 -14.35 -23.10 -1.29
C GLN A 40 -15.10 -22.00 -2.04
N LEU A 41 -15.17 -22.08 -3.38
CA LEU A 41 -15.76 -21.02 -4.22
C LEU A 41 -17.22 -20.69 -3.89
N GLU A 42 -17.97 -21.61 -3.30
CA GLU A 42 -19.33 -21.38 -2.83
C GLU A 42 -19.44 -20.32 -1.72
N GLU A 43 -18.34 -20.05 -0.99
CA GLU A 43 -18.26 -19.07 0.10
C GLU A 43 -18.05 -17.63 -0.42
N MET A 44 -17.63 -17.48 -1.69
CA MET A 44 -17.29 -16.19 -2.30
C MET A 44 -18.40 -15.12 -2.18
N PRO A 45 -19.70 -15.42 -2.41
CA PRO A 45 -20.76 -14.42 -2.22
C PRO A 45 -20.81 -13.85 -0.80
N GLU A 46 -20.61 -14.69 0.22
CA GLU A 46 -20.61 -14.26 1.62
C GLU A 46 -19.36 -13.45 1.97
N LEU A 47 -18.18 -13.91 1.51
CA LEU A 47 -16.91 -13.21 1.67
C LEU A 47 -16.95 -11.81 1.05
N LEU A 48 -17.41 -11.71 -0.20
CA LEU A 48 -17.54 -10.43 -0.89
C LEU A 48 -18.52 -9.50 -0.16
N ALA A 49 -19.66 -10.02 0.32
CA ALA A 49 -20.61 -9.23 1.10
C ALA A 49 -19.99 -8.69 2.40
N LEU A 50 -19.10 -9.45 3.06
CA LEU A 50 -18.35 -8.99 4.22
C LEU A 50 -17.37 -7.87 3.85
N THR A 51 -16.62 -8.02 2.76
CA THR A 51 -15.65 -7.00 2.31
C THR A 51 -16.30 -5.66 1.94
N GLN A 52 -17.53 -5.67 1.44
CA GLN A 52 -18.27 -4.45 1.08
C GLN A 52 -18.68 -3.62 2.31
N ARG A 53 -18.86 -4.25 3.46
CA ARG A 53 -19.28 -3.58 4.70
C ARG A 53 -18.12 -2.85 5.40
N ARG A 54 -16.88 -3.25 5.12
CA ARG A 54 -15.68 -2.75 5.82
C ARG A 54 -14.52 -2.54 4.83
N PRO A 55 -14.14 -1.27 4.55
CA PRO A 55 -13.10 -0.96 3.54
C PRO A 55 -11.73 -1.60 3.79
N HIS A 56 -11.39 -1.97 5.01
CA HIS A 56 -10.12 -2.59 5.38
C HIS A 56 -10.12 -4.13 5.31
N ILE A 57 -11.24 -4.73 4.90
CA ILE A 57 -11.33 -6.18 4.71
C ILE A 57 -11.17 -6.49 3.22
N TYR A 58 -10.30 -7.46 2.95
CA TYR A 58 -10.06 -8.05 1.63
C TYR A 58 -10.33 -9.54 1.71
N THR A 59 -10.44 -10.18 0.55
CA THR A 59 -10.64 -11.62 0.45
C THR A 59 -9.68 -12.27 -0.52
N THR A 60 -9.57 -13.57 -0.42
CA THR A 60 -8.92 -14.42 -1.41
C THR A 60 -9.98 -15.18 -2.19
N VAL A 61 -9.56 -15.92 -3.23
CA VAL A 61 -10.40 -16.89 -3.94
C VAL A 61 -9.62 -18.19 -4.12
N GLY A 62 -10.16 -19.31 -3.67
CA GLY A 62 -9.44 -20.57 -3.74
C GLY A 62 -10.15 -21.74 -3.06
N ILE A 63 -9.50 -22.90 -3.15
CA ILE A 63 -10.01 -24.16 -2.65
C ILE A 63 -8.95 -24.79 -1.76
N HIS A 64 -9.26 -24.82 -0.47
CA HIS A 64 -8.40 -25.43 0.53
C HIS A 64 -8.15 -26.91 0.21
N PRO A 65 -6.94 -27.46 0.42
CA PRO A 65 -6.59 -28.84 0.06
C PRO A 65 -7.58 -29.90 0.58
N HIS A 66 -8.23 -29.66 1.73
CA HIS A 66 -9.24 -30.59 2.27
C HIS A 66 -10.46 -30.79 1.36
N TYR A 67 -10.74 -29.85 0.45
CA TYR A 67 -11.89 -29.92 -0.47
C TYR A 67 -11.49 -30.30 -1.90
N ALA A 68 -10.23 -30.70 -2.13
CA ALA A 68 -9.73 -30.97 -3.48
C ALA A 68 -10.45 -32.12 -4.20
N ASP A 69 -10.89 -33.17 -3.49
CA ASP A 69 -11.63 -34.30 -4.09
C ASP A 69 -13.01 -33.89 -4.62
N GLN A 70 -13.65 -32.93 -3.97
CA GLN A 70 -14.98 -32.41 -4.34
C GLN A 70 -14.86 -31.42 -5.51
N ASN A 71 -13.70 -30.79 -5.65
CA ASN A 71 -13.41 -29.74 -6.61
C ASN A 71 -12.40 -30.17 -7.68
N ARG A 72 -12.39 -31.47 -7.94
CA ARG A 72 -11.39 -32.11 -8.80
C ARG A 72 -11.40 -31.54 -10.22
N ASP A 73 -12.56 -31.10 -10.70
CA ASP A 73 -12.76 -30.61 -12.07
C ASP A 73 -12.68 -29.08 -12.17
N ILE A 74 -12.20 -28.41 -11.12
CA ILE A 74 -11.99 -26.96 -11.12
C ILE A 74 -11.07 -26.51 -12.25
N THR A 75 -11.45 -25.44 -12.93
CA THR A 75 -10.68 -24.84 -14.01
C THR A 75 -10.02 -23.53 -13.60
N VAL A 76 -9.07 -23.07 -14.41
CA VAL A 76 -8.45 -21.75 -14.23
C VAL A 76 -9.51 -20.65 -14.36
N GLU A 77 -10.45 -20.81 -15.28
CA GLU A 77 -11.52 -19.85 -15.56
C GLU A 77 -12.49 -19.68 -14.39
N ASP A 78 -12.77 -20.74 -13.63
CA ASP A 78 -13.64 -20.67 -12.45
C ASP A 78 -13.05 -19.76 -11.36
N ILE A 79 -11.74 -19.84 -11.12
CA ILE A 79 -11.02 -18.97 -10.17
C ILE A 79 -10.97 -17.53 -10.71
N LEU A 80 -10.62 -17.37 -12.01
CA LEU A 80 -10.49 -16.06 -12.65
C LEU A 80 -11.80 -15.25 -12.66
N ALA A 81 -12.96 -15.93 -12.63
CA ALA A 81 -14.26 -15.27 -12.58
C ALA A 81 -14.39 -14.30 -11.39
N TYR A 82 -13.62 -14.50 -10.32
CA TYR A 82 -13.63 -13.63 -9.14
C TYR A 82 -12.43 -12.66 -9.07
N THR A 83 -11.34 -12.93 -9.78
CA THR A 83 -10.07 -12.18 -9.59
C THR A 83 -10.12 -10.73 -10.07
N ASP A 84 -11.08 -10.37 -10.92
CA ASP A 84 -11.27 -8.99 -11.37
C ASP A 84 -11.95 -8.11 -10.29
N HIS A 85 -12.49 -8.70 -9.23
CA HIS A 85 -13.12 -7.95 -8.15
C HIS A 85 -12.07 -7.24 -7.29
N PRO A 86 -12.19 -5.92 -7.02
CA PRO A 86 -11.14 -5.13 -6.36
C PRO A 86 -10.85 -5.53 -4.91
N LYS A 87 -11.72 -6.33 -4.29
CA LYS A 87 -11.53 -6.90 -2.95
C LYS A 87 -10.84 -8.25 -2.94
N VAL A 88 -10.69 -8.90 -4.10
CA VAL A 88 -9.97 -10.18 -4.24
C VAL A 88 -8.50 -9.87 -4.49
N VAL A 89 -7.65 -10.17 -3.51
CA VAL A 89 -6.25 -9.71 -3.50
C VAL A 89 -5.22 -10.83 -3.67
N ALA A 90 -5.67 -12.09 -3.62
CA ALA A 90 -4.83 -13.26 -3.81
C ALA A 90 -5.66 -14.47 -4.25
N VAL A 91 -4.98 -15.47 -4.80
CA VAL A 91 -5.54 -16.80 -5.03
C VAL A 91 -5.14 -17.71 -3.86
N GLY A 92 -6.12 -18.30 -3.20
CA GLY A 92 -5.98 -19.12 -2.01
C GLY A 92 -7.23 -19.05 -1.12
N GLU A 93 -7.34 -19.83 -0.06
CA GLU A 93 -6.33 -20.77 0.41
C GLU A 93 -6.14 -21.93 -0.57
N CYS A 94 -4.91 -22.27 -0.88
CA CYS A 94 -4.56 -23.35 -1.80
C CYS A 94 -3.29 -24.03 -1.31
N GLY A 95 -2.95 -25.21 -1.82
CA GLY A 95 -1.71 -25.89 -1.45
C GLY A 95 -1.94 -27.35 -1.12
N LEU A 96 -1.19 -27.87 -0.14
CA LEU A 96 -1.15 -29.29 0.20
C LEU A 96 -1.22 -29.52 1.70
N ASP A 97 -2.06 -30.47 2.12
CA ASP A 97 -2.15 -30.98 3.49
C ASP A 97 -2.15 -32.51 3.46
N TYR A 98 -1.01 -33.11 3.83
CA TYR A 98 -0.85 -34.56 3.91
C TYR A 98 -1.00 -35.08 5.34
N TYR A 99 -1.29 -34.20 6.30
CA TYR A 99 -1.51 -34.60 7.69
C TYR A 99 -2.93 -35.14 7.87
N TYR A 100 -3.92 -34.53 7.23
CA TYR A 100 -5.32 -34.98 7.24
C TYR A 100 -5.71 -35.72 5.95
N ASP A 101 -6.39 -36.84 6.10
CA ASP A 101 -6.86 -37.69 4.99
C ASP A 101 -8.25 -37.23 4.47
N ASN A 102 -8.35 -35.95 4.12
CA ASN A 102 -9.61 -35.33 3.67
C ASN A 102 -9.78 -35.35 2.14
N ALA A 103 -8.66 -35.41 1.40
CA ALA A 103 -8.63 -35.48 -0.05
C ALA A 103 -7.34 -36.16 -0.53
N SER A 104 -7.39 -36.83 -1.69
CA SER A 104 -6.24 -37.57 -2.20
C SER A 104 -5.07 -36.63 -2.56
N PRO A 105 -3.80 -37.01 -2.29
CA PRO A 105 -2.65 -36.21 -2.68
C PRO A 105 -2.66 -35.83 -4.17
N GLU A 106 -3.09 -36.73 -5.05
CA GLU A 106 -3.17 -36.47 -6.49
C GLU A 106 -4.14 -35.34 -6.82
N ASN A 107 -5.31 -35.32 -6.18
CA ASN A 107 -6.29 -34.25 -6.39
C ASN A 107 -5.82 -32.94 -5.76
N GLN A 108 -5.22 -32.97 -4.55
CA GLN A 108 -4.62 -31.77 -3.95
C GLN A 108 -3.57 -31.14 -4.87
N GLN A 109 -2.64 -31.94 -5.40
CA GLN A 109 -1.62 -31.47 -6.33
C GLN A 109 -2.21 -30.91 -7.62
N ARG A 110 -3.22 -31.58 -8.21
CA ARG A 110 -3.89 -31.09 -9.43
C ARG A 110 -4.56 -29.75 -9.19
N VAL A 111 -5.35 -29.65 -8.12
CA VAL A 111 -6.06 -28.41 -7.76
C VAL A 111 -5.06 -27.30 -7.46
N PHE A 112 -3.97 -27.58 -6.73
CA PHE A 112 -2.94 -26.58 -6.42
C PHE A 112 -2.28 -26.01 -7.69
N ARG A 113 -1.99 -26.86 -8.70
CA ARG A 113 -1.47 -26.39 -10.00
C ARG A 113 -2.44 -25.44 -10.69
N THR A 114 -3.73 -25.77 -10.70
CA THR A 114 -4.78 -24.89 -11.26
C THR A 114 -4.78 -23.52 -10.58
N HIS A 115 -4.61 -23.45 -9.26
CA HIS A 115 -4.50 -22.19 -8.52
C HIS A 115 -3.27 -21.38 -8.94
N ILE A 116 -2.09 -22.01 -9.07
CA ILE A 116 -0.87 -21.31 -9.49
C ILE A 116 -1.04 -20.73 -10.90
N GLN A 117 -1.64 -21.50 -11.81
CA GLN A 117 -1.93 -21.04 -13.17
C GLN A 117 -2.89 -19.85 -13.19
N ALA A 118 -3.96 -19.90 -12.38
CA ALA A 118 -4.90 -18.79 -12.22
C ALA A 118 -4.24 -17.55 -11.63
N ALA A 119 -3.45 -17.70 -10.57
CA ALA A 119 -2.71 -16.61 -9.92
C ALA A 119 -1.77 -15.89 -10.88
N ARG A 120 -1.01 -16.64 -11.69
CA ARG A 120 -0.14 -16.09 -12.74
C ARG A 120 -0.93 -15.32 -13.80
N LYS A 121 -2.06 -15.88 -14.29
CA LYS A 121 -2.91 -15.23 -15.29
C LYS A 121 -3.57 -13.96 -14.75
N ALA A 122 -4.01 -13.96 -13.49
CA ALA A 122 -4.56 -12.80 -12.79
C ALA A 122 -3.51 -11.79 -12.30
N LYS A 123 -2.22 -12.18 -12.26
CA LYS A 123 -1.13 -11.42 -11.65
C LYS A 123 -1.37 -11.10 -10.16
N LEU A 124 -2.02 -12.03 -9.46
CA LEU A 124 -2.29 -11.97 -8.02
C LEU A 124 -1.36 -12.96 -7.29
N PRO A 125 -0.91 -12.64 -6.07
CA PRO A 125 -0.10 -13.57 -5.29
C PRO A 125 -0.92 -14.79 -4.82
N LEU A 126 -0.21 -15.83 -4.41
CA LEU A 126 -0.80 -17.01 -3.77
C LEU A 126 -0.82 -16.91 -2.24
N VAL A 127 -1.86 -17.46 -1.60
CA VAL A 127 -1.87 -17.81 -0.17
C VAL A 127 -1.80 -19.33 -0.06
N VAL A 128 -0.63 -19.84 0.36
CA VAL A 128 -0.27 -21.26 0.27
C VAL A 128 -0.27 -21.92 1.63
N HIS A 129 -1.14 -22.91 1.79
CA HIS A 129 -1.16 -23.89 2.87
C HIS A 129 -0.18 -25.00 2.57
N ALA A 130 0.67 -25.34 3.53
CA ALA A 130 1.60 -26.45 3.40
C ALA A 130 1.73 -27.18 4.74
N ARG A 131 1.26 -28.42 4.80
CA ARG A 131 1.36 -29.26 5.99
C ARG A 131 1.79 -30.68 5.64
N ASP A 132 2.90 -31.11 6.23
CA ASP A 132 3.56 -32.40 5.98
C ASP A 132 3.79 -32.71 4.48
N ALA A 133 3.90 -31.66 3.66
CA ALA A 133 3.95 -31.73 2.20
C ALA A 133 5.03 -30.81 1.58
N GLU A 134 6.09 -30.49 2.32
CA GLU A 134 7.09 -29.48 1.91
C GLU A 134 7.72 -29.78 0.55
N ALA A 135 8.16 -31.03 0.33
CA ALA A 135 8.86 -31.42 -0.89
C ALA A 135 7.99 -31.25 -2.15
N ASP A 136 6.71 -31.67 -2.08
CA ASP A 136 5.78 -31.50 -3.18
C ASP A 136 5.34 -30.06 -3.35
N THR A 137 5.18 -29.31 -2.26
CA THR A 137 4.87 -27.88 -2.32
C THR A 137 5.96 -27.13 -3.08
N MET A 138 7.23 -27.33 -2.71
CA MET A 138 8.38 -26.72 -3.38
C MET A 138 8.43 -27.10 -4.86
N ARG A 139 8.33 -28.40 -5.16
CA ARG A 139 8.39 -28.93 -6.52
C ARG A 139 7.29 -28.35 -7.40
N ILE A 140 6.04 -28.36 -6.95
CA ILE A 140 4.90 -27.87 -7.73
C ILE A 140 4.99 -26.37 -7.98
N MET A 141 5.33 -25.59 -6.94
CA MET A 141 5.49 -24.14 -7.07
C MET A 141 6.59 -23.78 -8.07
N GLN A 142 7.69 -24.54 -8.12
CA GLN A 142 8.75 -24.34 -9.11
C GLN A 142 8.33 -24.76 -10.52
N GLU A 143 7.73 -25.94 -10.68
CA GLU A 143 7.27 -26.46 -11.98
C GLU A 143 6.23 -25.52 -12.64
N GLU A 144 5.32 -24.95 -11.85
CA GLU A 144 4.25 -24.06 -12.35
C GLU A 144 4.65 -22.57 -12.40
N GLY A 145 5.87 -22.21 -11.97
CA GLY A 145 6.38 -20.84 -12.04
C GLY A 145 5.74 -19.86 -11.04
N ALA A 146 5.43 -20.30 -9.82
CA ALA A 146 4.77 -19.49 -8.79
C ALA A 146 5.53 -18.19 -8.44
N ALA A 147 6.87 -18.17 -8.61
CA ALA A 147 7.70 -16.98 -8.41
C ALA A 147 7.27 -15.78 -9.27
N GLU A 148 6.64 -16.02 -10.43
CA GLU A 148 6.17 -14.95 -11.33
C GLU A 148 5.01 -14.13 -10.74
N CYS A 149 4.19 -14.74 -9.88
CA CYS A 149 3.04 -14.08 -9.24
C CYS A 149 3.29 -13.69 -7.78
N GLY A 150 4.29 -14.30 -7.13
CA GLY A 150 4.56 -14.14 -5.71
C GLY A 150 3.62 -14.99 -4.84
N ALA A 151 4.00 -15.21 -3.58
CA ALA A 151 3.23 -16.01 -2.65
C ALA A 151 3.52 -15.62 -1.20
N VAL A 152 2.61 -15.98 -0.31
CA VAL A 152 2.87 -16.17 1.12
C VAL A 152 2.65 -17.63 1.48
N ILE A 153 3.61 -18.22 2.19
CA ILE A 153 3.38 -19.47 2.91
C ILE A 153 2.75 -19.08 4.25
N HIS A 154 1.44 -19.29 4.37
CA HIS A 154 0.71 -18.92 5.60
C HIS A 154 0.93 -19.98 6.68
N CYS A 155 0.59 -19.59 7.91
CA CYS A 155 0.69 -20.35 9.13
C CYS A 155 1.95 -21.22 9.20
N PHE A 156 3.11 -20.60 8.94
CA PHE A 156 4.33 -21.35 8.71
C PHE A 156 4.68 -22.20 9.93
N THR A 157 4.75 -23.52 9.74
CA THR A 157 5.24 -24.49 10.73
C THR A 157 6.28 -25.44 10.13
N GLY A 158 6.83 -25.09 8.96
CA GLY A 158 7.77 -25.91 8.23
C GLY A 158 9.22 -25.78 8.70
N SER A 159 10.11 -26.44 7.96
CA SER A 159 11.53 -26.52 8.22
C SER A 159 12.27 -25.24 7.83
N MET A 160 13.47 -25.04 8.41
CA MET A 160 14.39 -23.98 7.98
C MET A 160 14.78 -24.08 6.49
N ALA A 161 14.77 -25.30 5.93
CA ALA A 161 15.05 -25.52 4.52
C ALA A 161 13.93 -24.92 3.63
N LEU A 162 12.67 -25.21 3.97
CA LEU A 162 11.52 -24.59 3.30
C LEU A 162 11.56 -23.06 3.43
N ALA A 163 11.88 -22.54 4.61
CA ALA A 163 11.97 -21.10 4.83
C ALA A 163 13.05 -20.42 3.96
N LYS A 164 14.22 -21.04 3.83
CA LYS A 164 15.31 -20.55 2.97
C LYS A 164 14.89 -20.53 1.51
N TRP A 165 14.34 -21.64 1.03
CA TRP A 165 13.85 -21.75 -0.33
C TRP A 165 12.77 -20.70 -0.63
N ALA A 166 11.78 -20.55 0.25
CA ALA A 166 10.70 -19.58 0.05
C ALA A 166 11.25 -18.15 -0.06
N VAL A 167 12.23 -17.79 0.78
CA VAL A 167 12.90 -16.49 0.71
C VAL A 167 13.71 -16.33 -0.59
N GLU A 168 14.42 -17.36 -1.03
CA GLU A 168 15.21 -17.36 -2.29
C GLU A 168 14.33 -17.17 -3.53
N GLU A 169 13.15 -17.80 -3.55
CA GLU A 169 12.13 -17.62 -4.59
C GLU A 169 11.36 -16.28 -4.47
N GLY A 170 11.64 -15.50 -3.42
CA GLY A 170 11.04 -14.18 -3.18
C GLY A 170 9.67 -14.21 -2.51
N PHE A 171 9.22 -15.36 -2.00
CA PHE A 171 7.98 -15.52 -1.27
C PHE A 171 8.06 -14.96 0.16
N TYR A 172 6.88 -14.63 0.70
CA TYR A 172 6.70 -14.21 2.07
C TYR A 172 6.40 -15.40 2.98
N ILE A 173 6.73 -15.24 4.26
CA ILE A 173 6.44 -16.23 5.30
C ILE A 173 5.63 -15.53 6.38
N SER A 174 4.46 -16.08 6.69
CA SER A 174 3.58 -15.56 7.74
C SER A 174 3.57 -16.47 8.95
N PHE A 175 3.49 -15.86 10.13
CA PHE A 175 3.50 -16.56 11.42
C PHE A 175 2.20 -16.29 12.17
N SER A 176 1.58 -17.37 12.64
CA SER A 176 0.40 -17.33 13.51
C SER A 176 0.78 -17.32 14.99
N GLY A 177 -0.21 -17.42 15.88
CA GLY A 177 0.00 -17.45 17.32
C GLY A 177 0.89 -18.59 17.83
N ILE A 178 1.15 -19.64 17.02
CA ILE A 178 2.05 -20.76 17.36
C ILE A 178 3.44 -20.25 17.77
N VAL A 179 3.95 -19.18 17.17
CA VAL A 179 5.28 -18.62 17.48
C VAL A 179 5.42 -18.19 18.94
N SER A 180 4.31 -17.91 19.62
CA SER A 180 4.28 -17.56 21.05
C SER A 180 4.45 -18.76 21.98
N PHE A 181 4.31 -19.98 21.49
CA PHE A 181 4.35 -21.16 22.33
C PHE A 181 5.77 -21.47 22.79
N HIS A 182 5.93 -21.82 24.07
CA HIS A 182 7.24 -22.12 24.65
C HIS A 182 7.96 -23.31 23.97
N THR A 183 7.19 -24.24 23.39
CA THR A 183 7.69 -25.41 22.65
C THR A 183 8.11 -25.11 21.22
N ALA A 184 7.71 -23.98 20.64
CA ALA A 184 7.90 -23.67 19.22
C ALA A 184 9.30 -23.09 18.92
N LYS A 185 10.37 -23.71 19.46
CA LYS A 185 11.74 -23.18 19.36
C LYS A 185 12.25 -23.09 17.93
N GLU A 186 12.07 -24.14 17.15
CA GLU A 186 12.48 -24.17 15.74
C GLU A 186 11.73 -23.09 14.93
N LEU A 187 10.44 -22.89 15.18
CA LEU A 187 9.66 -21.85 14.54
C LEU A 187 10.14 -20.44 14.93
N GLN A 188 10.53 -20.24 16.20
CA GLN A 188 11.11 -18.97 16.67
C GLN A 188 12.46 -18.68 16.01
N GLU A 189 13.26 -19.72 15.73
CA GLU A 189 14.51 -19.58 14.97
C GLU A 189 14.25 -19.18 13.52
N VAL A 190 13.24 -19.78 12.87
CA VAL A 190 12.81 -19.35 11.53
C VAL A 190 12.33 -17.90 11.55
N ALA A 191 11.48 -17.51 12.50
CA ALA A 191 11.00 -16.13 12.63
C ALA A 191 12.13 -15.10 12.85
N ALA A 192 13.25 -15.52 13.46
CA ALA A 192 14.45 -14.72 13.60
C ALA A 192 15.30 -14.67 12.30
N PHE A 193 15.28 -15.75 11.51
CA PHE A 193 16.01 -15.88 10.25
C PHE A 193 15.38 -15.09 9.10
N VAL A 194 14.05 -15.15 8.93
CA VAL A 194 13.37 -14.58 7.75
C VAL A 194 13.70 -13.09 7.57
N PRO A 195 14.07 -12.62 6.36
CA PRO A 195 14.35 -11.20 6.12
C PRO A 195 13.18 -10.29 6.48
N SER A 196 13.51 -9.09 6.94
CA SER A 196 12.54 -8.07 7.36
C SER A 196 11.54 -7.70 6.26
N ASP A 197 11.90 -7.82 4.99
CA ASP A 197 11.05 -7.51 3.84
C ASP A 197 10.29 -8.73 3.29
N ARG A 198 10.33 -9.88 3.97
CA ARG A 198 9.62 -11.12 3.61
C ARG A 198 8.82 -11.75 4.75
N ILE A 199 8.74 -11.10 5.91
CA ILE A 199 8.00 -11.60 7.08
C ILE A 199 6.63 -10.92 7.21
N MET A 200 5.60 -11.71 7.54
CA MET A 200 4.25 -11.24 7.87
C MET A 200 3.75 -11.89 9.16
N VAL A 201 2.59 -11.44 9.63
CA VAL A 201 1.91 -11.98 10.83
C VAL A 201 0.43 -12.17 10.54
N GLU A 202 -0.15 -13.16 11.21
CA GLU A 202 -1.56 -13.48 11.09
C GLU A 202 -2.12 -14.09 12.38
N THR A 203 -3.42 -14.33 12.38
CA THR A 203 -4.10 -15.06 13.43
C THR A 203 -4.44 -16.48 13.05
N ASP A 204 -4.85 -16.73 11.81
CA ASP A 204 -5.55 -17.95 11.42
C ASP A 204 -6.83 -18.16 12.27
N ALA A 205 -7.48 -17.05 12.65
CA ALA A 205 -8.66 -17.10 13.49
C ALA A 205 -9.80 -17.88 12.80
N PRO A 206 -10.55 -18.76 13.51
CA PRO A 206 -10.67 -18.85 14.97
C PRO A 206 -9.61 -19.74 15.67
N TYR A 207 -8.64 -20.28 14.94
CA TYR A 207 -7.65 -21.23 15.45
C TYR A 207 -6.42 -20.55 16.04
N LEU A 208 -5.56 -21.34 16.72
CA LEU A 208 -4.17 -20.96 17.03
C LEU A 208 -3.98 -19.70 17.89
N ALA A 209 -4.89 -19.43 18.84
CA ALA A 209 -4.79 -18.27 19.73
C ALA A 209 -3.41 -18.19 20.44
N PRO A 210 -2.72 -17.03 20.38
CA PRO A 210 -1.40 -16.86 20.98
C PRO A 210 -1.45 -16.86 22.52
N ASP A 211 -0.34 -17.17 23.17
CA ASP A 211 -0.18 -17.01 24.62
C ASP A 211 -0.50 -15.57 25.07
N PRO A 212 -1.25 -15.34 26.17
CA PRO A 212 -1.79 -16.32 27.14
C PRO A 212 -3.21 -16.83 26.81
N HIS A 213 -3.70 -16.66 25.59
CA HIS A 213 -5.05 -17.06 25.15
C HIS A 213 -5.12 -18.47 24.57
N ARG A 214 -4.05 -19.25 24.69
CA ARG A 214 -3.98 -20.62 24.18
C ARG A 214 -5.18 -21.45 24.68
N GLY A 215 -5.85 -22.14 23.76
CA GLY A 215 -7.04 -22.94 24.06
C GLY A 215 -8.36 -22.15 24.06
N LYS A 216 -8.33 -20.83 23.81
CA LYS A 216 -9.52 -20.01 23.56
C LYS A 216 -9.71 -19.78 22.06
N ARG A 217 -10.91 -19.34 21.66
CA ARG A 217 -11.18 -18.85 20.29
C ARG A 217 -10.24 -17.68 19.99
N ASN A 218 -9.55 -17.76 18.85
CA ASN A 218 -8.70 -16.67 18.36
C ASN A 218 -9.55 -15.61 17.64
N GLU A 219 -8.99 -14.41 17.48
CA GLU A 219 -9.63 -13.31 16.75
C GLU A 219 -8.57 -12.33 16.22
N PRO A 220 -8.86 -11.56 15.15
CA PRO A 220 -7.89 -10.69 14.49
C PRO A 220 -7.14 -9.72 15.41
N ALA A 221 -7.79 -9.23 16.48
CA ALA A 221 -7.17 -8.37 17.48
C ALA A 221 -5.91 -8.99 18.13
N PHE A 222 -5.81 -10.32 18.15
CA PHE A 222 -4.69 -11.04 18.76
C PHE A 222 -3.43 -11.06 17.87
N VAL A 223 -3.50 -10.64 16.59
CA VAL A 223 -2.32 -10.50 15.73
C VAL A 223 -1.27 -9.56 16.34
N ALA A 224 -1.72 -8.56 17.11
CA ALA A 224 -0.86 -7.66 17.87
C ALA A 224 0.08 -8.41 18.83
N ARG A 225 -0.38 -9.54 19.39
CA ARG A 225 0.41 -10.38 20.28
C ARG A 225 1.46 -11.18 19.50
N THR A 226 1.06 -11.77 18.37
CA THR A 226 1.99 -12.46 17.46
C THR A 226 3.11 -11.51 17.03
N ALA A 227 2.78 -10.30 16.57
CA ALA A 227 3.74 -9.26 16.21
C ALA A 227 4.67 -8.88 17.37
N ALA A 228 4.13 -8.70 18.59
CA ALA A 228 4.93 -8.35 19.76
C ALA A 228 5.92 -9.45 20.18
N VAL A 229 5.53 -10.72 20.05
CA VAL A 229 6.41 -11.87 20.32
C VAL A 229 7.58 -11.87 19.35
N ILE A 230 7.31 -11.76 18.04
CA ILE A 230 8.38 -11.78 17.03
C ILE A 230 9.29 -10.56 17.15
N ALA A 231 8.73 -9.37 17.42
CA ALA A 231 9.52 -8.17 17.67
C ALA A 231 10.51 -8.37 18.84
N LYS A 232 10.07 -9.04 19.91
CA LYS A 232 10.96 -9.39 21.05
C LYS A 232 12.06 -10.35 20.62
N LEU A 233 11.75 -11.39 19.83
CA LEU A 233 12.75 -12.34 19.32
C LEU A 233 13.80 -11.63 18.45
N ARG A 234 13.37 -10.67 17.62
CA ARG A 234 14.22 -9.89 16.71
C ARG A 234 14.86 -8.66 17.35
N LYS A 235 14.61 -8.41 18.64
CA LYS A 235 15.10 -7.23 19.39
C LYS A 235 14.70 -5.89 18.74
N THR A 236 13.52 -5.82 18.14
CA THR A 236 12.93 -4.62 17.57
C THR A 236 11.77 -4.10 18.43
N LYS A 237 11.36 -2.85 18.22
CA LYS A 237 10.17 -2.32 18.90
C LYS A 237 8.91 -2.92 18.27
N PRO A 238 7.91 -3.33 19.06
CA PRO A 238 6.65 -3.89 18.52
C PRO A 238 5.96 -2.99 17.49
N LYS A 239 5.97 -1.67 17.72
CA LYS A 239 5.39 -0.69 16.79
C LYS A 239 6.10 -0.72 15.42
N ASP A 240 7.42 -0.68 15.43
CA ASP A 240 8.23 -0.66 14.20
C ASP A 240 8.07 -1.97 13.42
N PHE A 241 7.99 -3.11 14.13
CA PHE A 241 7.76 -4.41 13.52
C PHE A 241 6.34 -4.56 12.93
N ALA A 242 5.34 -4.03 13.61
CA ALA A 242 3.96 -4.00 13.11
C ALA A 242 3.84 -3.15 11.83
N GLU A 243 4.47 -1.98 11.78
CA GLU A 243 4.51 -1.13 10.60
C GLU A 243 5.23 -1.81 9.43
N LEU A 244 6.36 -2.48 9.70
CA LEU A 244 7.13 -3.25 8.72
C LEU A 244 6.34 -4.44 8.14
N THR A 245 5.68 -5.24 8.99
CA THR A 245 4.88 -6.39 8.52
C THR A 245 3.63 -5.93 7.77
N THR A 246 3.03 -4.82 8.17
CA THR A 246 1.93 -4.20 7.41
C THR A 246 2.39 -3.70 6.04
N GLU A 247 3.57 -3.10 5.94
CA GLU A 247 4.13 -2.68 4.64
C GLU A 247 4.40 -3.89 3.72
N ASN A 248 4.87 -5.01 4.28
CA ASN A 248 5.04 -6.25 3.53
C ASN A 248 3.69 -6.79 3.02
N TYR A 249 2.66 -6.80 3.86
CA TYR A 249 1.30 -7.14 3.47
C TYR A 249 0.79 -6.26 2.32
N ARG A 250 0.93 -4.92 2.45
CA ARG A 250 0.51 -3.98 1.41
C ARG A 250 1.25 -4.18 0.10
N ARG A 251 2.56 -4.49 0.17
CA ARG A 251 3.39 -4.76 -1.00
C ARG A 251 2.97 -6.04 -1.73
N LEU A 252 2.78 -7.14 -0.99
CA LEU A 252 2.42 -8.43 -1.58
C LEU A 252 1.02 -8.37 -2.22
N PHE A 253 0.02 -7.98 -1.43
CA PHE A 253 -1.39 -8.01 -1.83
C PHE A 253 -1.81 -6.78 -2.64
N ARG A 254 -0.90 -5.81 -2.82
CA ARG A 254 -1.13 -4.57 -3.56
C ARG A 254 -2.38 -3.81 -3.07
N VAL A 255 -2.72 -3.99 -1.80
CA VAL A 255 -3.79 -3.25 -1.16
C VAL A 255 -3.38 -1.79 -1.04
N ASP A 256 -4.36 -0.91 -1.18
CA ASP A 256 -4.13 0.52 -1.39
C ASP A 256 -3.37 0.88 -2.67
N GLY A 257 -3.24 -0.02 -3.65
CA GLY A 257 -2.53 0.21 -4.89
C GLY A 257 -2.98 1.46 -5.67
N PRO A 258 -2.18 1.89 -6.67
CA PRO A 258 -2.47 3.07 -7.46
C PRO A 258 -3.83 2.91 -8.12
N ARG A 259 -4.67 3.94 -8.04
CA ARG A 259 -5.92 4.00 -8.79
C ARG A 259 -5.61 4.49 -10.19
N THR A 260 -5.90 3.62 -11.15
CA THR A 260 -5.60 3.84 -12.55
C THR A 260 -6.88 4.06 -13.34
N SER A 261 -6.72 4.71 -14.49
CA SER A 261 -7.71 4.73 -15.56
C SER A 261 -7.01 4.43 -16.88
N GLU A 262 -7.75 4.44 -17.98
CA GLU A 262 -7.21 4.49 -19.34
C GLU A 262 -6.15 5.59 -19.55
N LYS A 263 -6.17 6.65 -18.72
CA LYS A 263 -5.25 7.79 -18.78
C LYS A 263 -3.94 7.58 -18.01
N GLY A 264 -3.82 6.52 -17.18
CA GLY A 264 -2.65 6.24 -16.34
C GLY A 264 -2.98 6.24 -14.85
N VAL A 265 -1.94 6.31 -14.00
CA VAL A 265 -2.09 6.40 -12.53
C VAL A 265 -2.62 7.77 -12.15
N LEU A 266 -3.84 7.80 -11.60
CA LEU A 266 -4.54 9.01 -11.18
C LEU A 266 -4.24 9.35 -9.72
N ALA A 267 -4.20 8.33 -8.86
CA ALA A 267 -3.92 8.49 -7.44
C ALA A 267 -3.06 7.33 -6.92
N TYR A 268 -2.18 7.59 -5.95
CA TYR A 268 -1.32 6.56 -5.38
C TYR A 268 -0.95 6.89 -3.93
N PRO A 269 -0.83 5.90 -3.03
CA PRO A 269 -0.48 6.17 -1.65
C PRO A 269 1.04 6.30 -1.46
N ILE A 270 1.45 7.14 -0.52
CA ILE A 270 2.77 7.03 0.12
C ILE A 270 2.59 7.24 1.62
N GLY A 271 2.80 6.17 2.40
CA GLY A 271 2.48 6.15 3.83
C GLY A 271 0.99 6.41 4.05
N ASN A 272 0.67 7.39 4.89
CA ASN A 272 -0.73 7.75 5.20
C ASN A 272 -1.28 8.91 4.36
N ARG A 273 -0.79 9.05 3.12
CA ARG A 273 -1.11 10.18 2.23
C ARG A 273 -1.49 9.67 0.85
N LEU A 274 -2.52 10.26 0.27
CA LEU A 274 -2.96 10.02 -1.10
C LEU A 274 -2.37 11.09 -2.02
N TYR A 275 -1.50 10.70 -2.93
CA TYR A 275 -0.93 11.61 -3.93
C TYR A 275 -1.78 11.61 -5.20
N MET A 276 -2.11 12.79 -5.70
CA MET A 276 -2.98 12.99 -6.87
C MET A 276 -2.20 13.50 -8.08
N ASN A 277 -2.31 12.78 -9.19
CA ASN A 277 -1.70 13.11 -10.46
C ASN A 277 -2.70 13.84 -11.36
N VAL A 278 -2.61 15.18 -11.39
CA VAL A 278 -3.62 16.03 -12.03
C VAL A 278 -3.28 16.37 -13.48
N THR A 279 -1.99 16.41 -13.82
CA THR A 279 -1.49 16.85 -15.13
C THR A 279 -0.03 16.47 -15.32
N HIS A 280 0.39 16.27 -16.57
CA HIS A 280 1.82 16.17 -16.95
C HIS A 280 2.43 17.54 -17.31
N GLY A 281 1.58 18.55 -17.58
CA GLY A 281 2.01 19.89 -17.96
C GLY A 281 2.64 20.63 -16.78
N CYS A 282 3.67 21.44 -17.03
CA CYS A 282 4.34 22.23 -16.00
C CYS A 282 4.82 23.56 -16.57
N THR A 283 4.86 24.62 -15.75
CA THR A 283 5.40 25.91 -16.17
C THR A 283 6.93 25.92 -16.25
N LEU A 284 7.57 24.88 -15.69
CA LEU A 284 9.01 24.71 -15.59
C LEU A 284 9.52 23.52 -16.42
N LYS A 285 10.75 23.66 -16.91
CA LYS A 285 11.51 22.58 -17.58
C LYS A 285 12.76 22.22 -16.78
N CYS A 286 12.60 21.97 -15.47
CA CYS A 286 13.76 21.78 -14.59
C CYS A 286 14.70 20.66 -15.06
N HIS A 287 16.01 20.89 -15.00
CA HIS A 287 17.04 19.91 -15.38
C HIS A 287 16.99 18.63 -14.53
N PHE A 288 16.57 18.76 -13.27
CA PHE A 288 16.50 17.67 -12.29
C PHE A 288 15.14 16.99 -12.24
N CYS A 289 14.19 17.34 -13.12
CA CYS A 289 12.85 16.77 -13.06
C CYS A 289 12.87 15.30 -13.53
N PRO A 290 12.38 14.34 -12.73
CA PRO A 290 12.46 12.92 -13.10
C PRO A 290 11.59 12.57 -14.33
N LYS A 291 10.65 13.45 -14.71
CA LYS A 291 9.81 13.30 -15.91
C LYS A 291 10.60 13.13 -17.21
N TRP A 292 11.88 13.54 -17.22
CA TRP A 292 12.75 13.45 -18.40
C TRP A 292 13.55 12.16 -18.46
N SER A 293 13.63 11.38 -17.38
CA SER A 293 14.42 10.14 -17.32
C SER A 293 13.53 8.91 -17.18
N ALA A 294 12.76 8.85 -16.10
CA ALA A 294 11.79 7.80 -15.85
C ALA A 294 10.66 8.39 -15.00
N PRO A 295 9.41 8.40 -15.50
CA PRO A 295 8.28 8.92 -14.78
C PRO A 295 7.82 7.94 -13.67
N VAL A 296 8.74 7.40 -12.87
CA VAL A 296 8.44 6.50 -11.76
C VAL A 296 8.75 7.14 -10.41
N VAL A 297 7.78 7.13 -9.49
CA VAL A 297 7.95 7.54 -8.08
C VAL A 297 7.55 6.38 -7.17
N ARG A 298 8.47 5.93 -6.31
CA ARG A 298 8.22 4.82 -5.36
C ARG A 298 7.63 3.55 -6.02
N GLY A 299 7.96 3.31 -7.29
CA GLY A 299 7.46 2.16 -8.06
C GLY A 299 6.17 2.41 -8.85
N PHE A 300 5.56 3.60 -8.75
CA PHE A 300 4.39 3.97 -9.53
C PHE A 300 4.79 4.76 -10.78
N ASP A 301 4.36 4.31 -11.95
CA ASP A 301 4.48 5.05 -13.21
C ASP A 301 3.42 6.16 -13.26
N LEU A 302 3.86 7.42 -13.23
CA LEU A 302 3.00 8.59 -13.19
C LEU A 302 2.86 9.26 -14.56
N ASP A 303 3.26 8.61 -15.65
CA ASP A 303 3.00 9.12 -16.99
C ASP A 303 1.48 9.15 -17.26
N LEU A 304 0.99 10.33 -17.66
CA LEU A 304 -0.43 10.54 -17.98
C LEU A 304 -0.60 10.67 -19.48
N LYS A 305 -1.38 9.75 -20.06
CA LYS A 305 -1.72 9.78 -21.49
C LYS A 305 -2.66 10.94 -21.85
N ALA A 306 -3.47 11.39 -20.90
CA ALA A 306 -4.36 12.54 -21.04
C ALA A 306 -4.65 13.14 -19.67
N ASN A 307 -5.10 14.40 -19.64
CA ASN A 307 -5.47 15.02 -18.37
C ASN A 307 -6.78 14.42 -17.83
N PRO A 308 -6.81 13.95 -16.58
CA PRO A 308 -8.04 13.50 -15.95
C PRO A 308 -9.01 14.66 -15.64
N SER A 309 -10.29 14.34 -15.53
CA SER A 309 -11.36 15.20 -15.03
C SER A 309 -11.37 15.20 -13.50
N ALA A 310 -12.08 16.16 -12.90
CA ALA A 310 -12.28 16.17 -11.45
C ALA A 310 -13.05 14.92 -10.99
N ALA A 311 -14.07 14.48 -11.76
CA ALA A 311 -14.84 13.29 -11.46
C ALA A 311 -13.96 12.03 -11.38
N GLU A 312 -13.09 11.80 -12.36
CA GLU A 312 -12.16 10.66 -12.36
C GLU A 312 -11.18 10.72 -11.18
N LEU A 313 -10.69 11.91 -10.82
CA LEU A 313 -9.80 12.09 -9.67
C LEU A 313 -10.53 11.86 -8.33
N ILE A 314 -11.79 12.27 -8.22
CA ILE A 314 -12.62 12.06 -7.03
C ILE A 314 -13.01 10.58 -6.91
N GLU A 315 -13.33 9.92 -8.02
CA GLU A 315 -13.59 8.49 -8.06
C GLU A 315 -12.35 7.70 -7.65
N ALA A 316 -11.16 8.14 -8.09
CA ALA A 316 -9.88 7.60 -7.67
C ALA A 316 -9.59 7.76 -6.16
N PHE A 317 -10.40 8.53 -5.41
CA PHE A 317 -10.34 8.46 -3.95
C PHE A 317 -10.75 7.08 -3.45
N GLY A 318 -11.80 6.48 -4.02
CA GLY A 318 -12.30 5.14 -3.67
C GLY A 318 -12.08 4.75 -2.20
N GLU A 319 -11.45 3.61 -1.98
CA GLU A 319 -11.07 3.13 -0.65
C GLU A 319 -9.84 3.86 -0.06
N LEU A 320 -9.06 4.54 -0.91
CA LEU A 320 -7.92 5.38 -0.49
C LEU A 320 -8.37 6.65 0.26
N ALA A 321 -9.67 6.96 0.24
CA ALA A 321 -10.28 7.95 1.11
C ALA A 321 -10.09 7.61 2.61
N ALA A 322 -9.64 6.41 2.97
CA ALA A 322 -9.24 6.11 4.34
C ALA A 322 -8.00 6.91 4.79
N LEU A 323 -7.11 7.30 3.87
CA LEU A 323 -5.87 8.03 4.17
C LEU A 323 -6.14 9.43 4.72
N ASP A 324 -5.25 9.96 5.56
CA ASP A 324 -5.52 11.18 6.33
C ASP A 324 -5.31 12.48 5.52
N GLU A 325 -4.41 12.47 4.54
CA GLU A 325 -3.97 13.66 3.80
C GLU A 325 -3.98 13.42 2.29
N ILE A 326 -4.60 14.32 1.52
CA ILE A 326 -4.50 14.37 0.06
C ILE A 326 -3.41 15.35 -0.33
N VAL A 327 -2.51 14.93 -1.21
CA VAL A 327 -1.37 15.71 -1.67
C VAL A 327 -1.48 15.91 -3.18
N PHE A 328 -1.73 17.13 -3.63
CA PHE A 328 -1.57 17.50 -5.03
C PHE A 328 -0.08 17.60 -5.35
N CYS A 329 0.42 16.58 -6.04
CA CYS A 329 1.83 16.43 -6.39
C CYS A 329 1.95 15.40 -7.50
N GLY A 330 2.60 15.77 -8.60
CA GLY A 330 2.90 14.89 -9.72
C GLY A 330 4.13 15.38 -10.48
N TYR A 331 4.33 14.91 -11.71
CA TYR A 331 5.36 15.46 -12.60
C TYR A 331 5.00 16.82 -13.18
N GLY A 332 3.70 17.12 -13.30
CA GLY A 332 3.19 18.42 -13.70
C GLY A 332 2.97 19.37 -12.52
N GLU A 333 2.67 20.62 -12.87
CA GLU A 333 2.25 21.67 -11.93
C GLU A 333 0.73 21.59 -11.71
N PRO A 334 0.26 21.18 -10.51
CA PRO A 334 -1.18 21.00 -10.27
C PRO A 334 -1.99 22.27 -10.51
N THR A 335 -1.41 23.45 -10.24
CA THR A 335 -2.13 24.72 -10.40
C THR A 335 -2.41 25.09 -11.86
N LEU A 336 -1.79 24.44 -12.86
CA LEU A 336 -2.22 24.60 -14.27
C LEU A 336 -3.63 24.06 -14.53
N ARG A 337 -4.14 23.24 -13.63
CA ARG A 337 -5.49 22.69 -13.63
C ARG A 337 -6.27 23.20 -12.40
N LEU A 338 -6.13 24.50 -12.08
CA LEU A 338 -6.63 25.11 -10.85
C LEU A 338 -8.08 24.74 -10.50
N ASP A 339 -9.02 24.89 -11.43
CA ASP A 339 -10.45 24.62 -11.15
C ASP A 339 -10.68 23.15 -10.78
N VAL A 340 -10.06 22.22 -11.53
CA VAL A 340 -10.14 20.78 -11.24
C VAL A 340 -9.46 20.43 -9.93
N MET A 341 -8.28 20.99 -9.66
CA MET A 341 -7.59 20.80 -8.39
C MET A 341 -8.44 21.28 -7.21
N LEU A 342 -9.07 22.46 -7.32
CA LEU A 342 -9.91 23.02 -6.25
C LEU A 342 -11.22 22.24 -6.06
N GLU A 343 -11.81 21.70 -7.13
CA GLU A 343 -12.99 20.83 -7.04
C GLU A 343 -12.66 19.54 -6.28
N VAL A 344 -11.53 18.90 -6.62
CA VAL A 344 -11.01 17.72 -5.93
C VAL A 344 -10.66 18.04 -4.47
N ALA A 345 -10.06 19.21 -4.19
CA ALA A 345 -9.78 19.68 -2.83
C ALA A 345 -11.07 19.86 -2.02
N ALA A 346 -12.10 20.47 -2.60
CA ALA A 346 -13.39 20.64 -1.95
C ALA A 346 -14.05 19.28 -1.63
N ALA A 347 -13.95 18.30 -2.53
CA ALA A 347 -14.39 16.93 -2.26
C ALA A 347 -13.62 16.30 -1.09
N ALA A 348 -12.30 16.47 -1.05
CA ALA A 348 -11.46 16.00 0.06
C ALA A 348 -11.86 16.63 1.40
N LYS A 349 -12.13 17.95 1.43
CA LYS A 349 -12.57 18.65 2.65
C LYS A 349 -13.93 18.17 3.15
N ARG A 350 -14.87 17.83 2.25
CA ARG A 350 -16.16 17.22 2.63
C ARG A 350 -15.98 15.86 3.33
N LEU A 351 -14.89 15.15 3.04
CA LEU A 351 -14.50 13.91 3.70
C LEU A 351 -13.65 14.12 4.97
N GLY A 352 -13.50 15.38 5.42
CA GLY A 352 -12.72 15.72 6.62
C GLY A 352 -11.21 15.58 6.46
N LYS A 353 -10.70 15.53 5.22
CA LYS A 353 -9.27 15.28 4.96
C LYS A 353 -8.43 16.53 5.04
N GLN A 354 -7.16 16.33 5.38
CA GLN A 354 -6.14 17.36 5.18
C GLN A 354 -5.78 17.43 3.70
N VAL A 355 -5.52 18.63 3.20
CA VAL A 355 -5.17 18.87 1.81
C VAL A 355 -3.88 19.67 1.73
N ARG A 356 -2.90 19.10 1.02
CA ARG A 356 -1.61 19.74 0.75
C ARG A 356 -1.41 19.95 -0.74
N LEU A 357 -0.86 21.09 -1.12
CA LEU A 357 -0.44 21.39 -2.48
C LEU A 357 1.09 21.55 -2.55
N ASN A 358 1.72 20.78 -3.44
CA ASN A 358 3.09 21.00 -3.88
C ASN A 358 3.06 21.77 -5.20
N THR A 359 3.75 22.91 -5.28
CA THR A 359 3.67 23.81 -6.43
C THR A 359 5.02 24.46 -6.76
N ASP A 360 5.18 24.88 -8.00
CA ASP A 360 6.22 25.79 -8.47
C ASP A 360 5.98 27.26 -8.11
N GLY A 361 4.78 27.60 -7.61
CA GLY A 361 4.43 28.93 -7.14
C GLY A 361 4.14 29.95 -8.24
N LEU A 362 3.93 29.52 -9.49
CA LEU A 362 3.74 30.41 -10.64
C LEU A 362 2.27 30.60 -11.05
N ALA A 363 1.32 30.11 -10.25
CA ALA A 363 -0.11 30.21 -10.55
C ALA A 363 -0.56 31.65 -10.84
N ASN A 364 -0.17 32.63 -10.02
CA ASN A 364 -0.54 34.03 -10.26
C ASN A 364 -0.01 34.56 -11.60
N LEU A 365 1.19 34.13 -12.02
CA LEU A 365 1.77 34.49 -13.32
C LEU A 365 1.09 33.75 -14.48
N VAL A 366 0.59 32.54 -14.25
CA VAL A 366 -0.19 31.79 -15.25
C VAL A 366 -1.52 32.48 -15.51
N TYR A 367 -2.28 32.75 -14.45
CA TYR A 367 -3.64 33.29 -14.52
C TYR A 367 -3.70 34.82 -14.65
N GLN A 368 -2.58 35.51 -14.47
CA GLN A 368 -2.51 36.99 -14.50
C GLN A 368 -3.41 37.66 -13.46
N GLU A 369 -3.64 36.97 -12.34
CA GLU A 369 -4.41 37.45 -11.19
C GLU A 369 -3.88 36.82 -9.89
N ASP A 370 -4.26 37.34 -8.73
CA ASP A 370 -3.97 36.68 -7.46
C ASP A 370 -4.97 35.57 -7.20
N VAL A 371 -4.56 34.31 -7.45
CA VAL A 371 -5.42 33.14 -7.22
C VAL A 371 -5.38 32.65 -5.78
N THR A 372 -4.46 33.16 -4.96
CA THR A 372 -4.24 32.63 -3.60
C THR A 372 -5.46 32.71 -2.66
N PRO A 373 -6.39 33.68 -2.78
CA PRO A 373 -7.63 33.67 -1.99
C PRO A 373 -8.49 32.42 -2.23
N ARG A 374 -8.39 31.80 -3.42
CA ARG A 374 -9.14 30.61 -3.79
C ARG A 374 -8.71 29.35 -3.03
N PHE A 375 -7.55 29.37 -2.38
CA PHE A 375 -7.06 28.26 -1.55
C PHE A 375 -7.67 28.25 -0.13
N LYS A 376 -8.24 29.36 0.31
CA LYS A 376 -8.72 29.54 1.69
C LYS A 376 -9.78 28.50 2.04
N GLY A 377 -9.53 27.73 3.10
CA GLY A 377 -10.43 26.67 3.59
C GLY A 377 -10.41 25.37 2.77
N LEU A 378 -9.70 25.36 1.64
CA LEU A 378 -9.54 24.18 0.77
C LEU A 378 -8.16 23.55 0.86
N ILE A 379 -7.12 24.36 1.09
CA ILE A 379 -5.73 23.91 1.21
C ILE A 379 -5.23 24.22 2.62
N ASP A 380 -4.79 23.19 3.34
CA ASP A 380 -4.29 23.29 4.72
C ASP A 380 -2.78 23.57 4.75
N ALA A 381 -2.04 23.05 3.76
CA ALA A 381 -0.61 23.23 3.65
C ALA A 381 -0.13 23.43 2.19
N ILE A 382 0.87 24.28 1.99
CA ILE A 382 1.54 24.47 0.70
C ILE A 382 3.06 24.30 0.84
N SER A 383 3.65 23.54 -0.09
CA SER A 383 5.09 23.42 -0.28
C SER A 383 5.49 24.00 -1.63
N ILE A 384 6.24 25.10 -1.61
CA ILE A 384 6.63 25.87 -2.79
C ILE A 384 8.08 25.57 -3.16
N SER A 385 8.33 25.26 -4.42
CA SER A 385 9.66 24.94 -4.94
C SER A 385 10.47 26.21 -5.22
N LEU A 386 11.25 26.68 -4.23
CA LEU A 386 12.13 27.84 -4.37
C LEU A 386 13.33 27.53 -5.28
N ASN A 387 14.00 26.39 -5.05
CA ASN A 387 15.09 25.82 -5.86
C ASN A 387 16.27 26.74 -6.27
N GLY A 388 16.31 27.99 -5.82
CA GLY A 388 17.40 28.93 -6.06
C GLY A 388 17.30 30.15 -5.15
N GLN A 389 18.44 30.57 -4.60
CA GLN A 389 18.54 31.73 -3.70
C GLN A 389 18.46 33.08 -4.43
N ASN A 390 18.50 33.07 -5.76
CA ASN A 390 18.32 34.24 -6.61
C ASN A 390 17.80 33.81 -7.99
N GLU A 391 17.40 34.79 -8.80
CA GLU A 391 16.82 34.57 -10.13
C GLU A 391 17.78 33.85 -11.09
N ALA A 392 19.07 34.17 -11.06
CA ALA A 392 20.05 33.54 -11.96
C ALA A 392 20.14 32.02 -11.71
N ILE A 393 20.28 31.61 -10.45
CA ILE A 393 20.34 30.19 -10.06
C ILE A 393 19.00 29.50 -10.30
N TYR A 394 17.88 30.18 -10.01
CA TYR A 394 16.55 29.64 -10.29
C TYR A 394 16.37 29.38 -11.79
N ASN A 395 16.67 30.36 -12.65
CA ASN A 395 16.53 30.23 -14.10
C ASN A 395 17.45 29.16 -14.67
N GLN A 396 18.69 29.04 -14.16
CA GLN A 396 19.64 27.99 -14.55
C GLN A 396 19.05 26.58 -14.35
N HIS A 397 18.37 26.33 -13.24
CA HIS A 397 17.92 24.97 -12.89
C HIS A 397 16.46 24.68 -13.20
N CYS A 398 15.58 25.66 -13.07
CA CYS A 398 14.13 25.51 -13.23
C CYS A 398 13.64 25.76 -14.65
N LEU A 399 14.39 26.54 -15.45
CA LEU A 399 14.06 26.86 -16.84
C LEU A 399 12.57 27.25 -17.03
N PRO A 400 12.13 28.36 -16.43
CA PRO A 400 10.73 28.78 -16.52
C PRO A 400 10.33 29.11 -17.96
N SER A 401 9.09 28.77 -18.31
CA SER A 401 8.52 29.04 -19.63
C SER A 401 8.07 30.49 -19.85
N LYS A 402 8.01 31.30 -18.79
CA LYS A 402 7.62 32.71 -18.81
C LYS A 402 8.69 33.58 -18.17
N GLU A 403 8.88 34.78 -18.71
CA GLU A 403 9.73 35.81 -18.10
C GLU A 403 9.16 36.29 -16.75
N GLY A 404 10.03 36.80 -15.88
CA GLY A 404 9.63 37.31 -14.56
C GLY A 404 9.15 36.23 -13.58
N ALA A 405 9.45 34.95 -13.84
CA ALA A 405 9.03 33.83 -13.01
C ALA A 405 9.55 33.93 -11.56
N TYR A 406 10.83 34.25 -11.36
CA TYR A 406 11.38 34.32 -10.00
C TYR A 406 10.76 35.45 -9.15
N PRO A 407 10.64 36.70 -9.65
CA PRO A 407 9.85 37.73 -8.97
C PRO A 407 8.40 37.31 -8.69
N ALA A 408 7.73 36.67 -9.65
CA ALA A 408 6.34 36.23 -9.47
C ALA A 408 6.21 35.13 -8.40
N LEU A 409 7.15 34.19 -8.35
CA LEU A 409 7.26 33.20 -7.28
C LEU A 409 7.38 33.86 -5.91
N LEU A 410 8.26 34.87 -5.76
CA LEU A 410 8.42 35.59 -4.50
C LEU A 410 7.13 36.32 -4.08
N HIS A 411 6.42 36.91 -5.05
CA HIS A 411 5.12 37.54 -4.80
C HIS A 411 4.04 36.54 -4.38
N PHE A 412 3.99 35.38 -5.04
CA PHE A 412 3.07 34.29 -4.67
C PHE A 412 3.33 33.80 -3.24
N ILE A 413 4.60 33.63 -2.84
CA ILE A 413 4.98 33.27 -1.46
C ILE A 413 4.43 34.29 -0.46
N ASP A 414 4.46 35.58 -0.80
CA ASP A 414 3.94 36.62 0.08
C ASP A 414 2.42 36.60 0.20
N ALA A 415 1.71 36.48 -0.93
CA ALA A 415 0.25 36.48 -0.97
C ALA A 415 -0.37 35.26 -0.26
N VAL A 416 0.19 34.06 -0.49
CA VAL A 416 -0.45 32.81 -0.07
C VAL A 416 -0.50 32.61 1.44
N LYS A 417 0.41 33.24 2.19
CA LYS A 417 0.44 33.21 3.67
C LYS A 417 -0.82 33.76 4.32
N ALA A 418 -1.54 34.64 3.64
CA ALA A 418 -2.80 35.20 4.15
C ALA A 418 -3.98 34.20 4.07
N HIS A 419 -3.82 33.12 3.29
CA HIS A 419 -4.90 32.22 2.91
C HIS A 419 -4.68 30.77 3.30
N VAL A 420 -3.42 30.34 3.49
CA VAL A 420 -3.05 28.97 3.85
C VAL A 420 -2.32 28.93 5.18
N PRO A 421 -2.75 28.08 6.15
CA PRO A 421 -2.15 28.02 7.49
C PRO A 421 -0.68 27.61 7.49
N GLU A 422 -0.31 26.58 6.73
CA GLU A 422 1.06 26.08 6.69
C GLU A 422 1.71 26.33 5.34
N VAL A 423 2.69 27.24 5.29
CA VAL A 423 3.49 27.50 4.10
C VAL A 423 4.93 27.09 4.33
N SER A 424 5.52 26.40 3.36
CA SER A 424 6.92 25.97 3.38
C SER A 424 7.59 26.20 2.04
N LEU A 425 8.88 26.55 2.08
CA LEU A 425 9.74 26.59 0.89
C LEU A 425 10.65 25.38 0.86
N THR A 426 10.93 24.89 -0.35
CA THR A 426 11.89 23.81 -0.58
C THR A 426 12.95 24.17 -1.61
N ALA A 427 14.14 23.63 -1.43
CA ALA A 427 15.22 23.71 -2.41
C ALA A 427 15.98 22.37 -2.45
N ILE A 428 16.54 22.05 -3.60
CA ILE A 428 17.27 20.79 -3.81
C ILE A 428 18.74 20.98 -3.44
N SER A 429 19.17 20.26 -2.42
CA SER A 429 20.55 20.12 -2.01
C SER A 429 21.30 19.22 -2.98
N GLY A 430 22.43 19.72 -3.50
CA GLY A 430 23.26 19.01 -4.49
C GLY A 430 23.15 19.55 -5.92
N LEU A 431 22.30 20.55 -6.18
CA LEU A 431 22.33 21.29 -7.44
C LEU A 431 23.49 22.28 -7.45
N GLU A 432 24.19 22.38 -8.58
CA GLU A 432 25.33 23.27 -8.76
C GLU A 432 24.95 24.74 -8.46
N GLY A 433 25.68 25.40 -7.58
CA GLY A 433 25.45 26.81 -7.25
C GLY A 433 24.22 27.11 -6.38
N VAL A 434 23.41 26.10 -6.01
CA VAL A 434 22.30 26.29 -5.06
C VAL A 434 22.83 26.35 -3.63
N ASP A 435 22.65 27.49 -2.97
CA ASP A 435 23.02 27.72 -1.58
C ASP A 435 21.82 27.47 -0.65
N ILE A 436 21.84 26.32 0.03
CA ILE A 436 20.76 25.89 0.93
C ILE A 436 20.61 26.82 2.15
N PRO A 437 21.68 27.22 2.87
CA PRO A 437 21.60 28.26 3.89
C PRO A 437 20.96 29.57 3.41
N ALA A 438 21.30 30.05 2.21
CA ALA A 438 20.71 31.25 1.65
C ALA A 438 19.22 31.08 1.31
N CYS A 439 18.83 29.93 0.75
CA CYS A 439 17.41 29.60 0.54
C CYS A 439 16.62 29.55 1.86
N ALA A 440 17.22 28.98 2.92
CA ALA A 440 16.62 28.93 4.25
C ALA A 440 16.49 30.33 4.87
N LYS A 441 17.43 31.24 4.58
CA LYS A 441 17.35 32.65 4.99
C LYS A 441 16.15 33.33 4.33
N ILE A 442 15.91 33.14 3.03
CA ILE A 442 14.74 33.67 2.33
C ILE A 442 13.44 33.19 3.00
N ALA A 443 13.32 31.90 3.28
CA ALA A 443 12.15 31.35 3.96
C ALA A 443 11.93 32.00 5.34
N ARG A 444 12.99 32.21 6.11
CA ARG A 444 12.95 32.88 7.41
C ARG A 444 12.48 34.33 7.29
N GLU A 445 13.02 35.09 6.34
CA GLU A 445 12.63 36.47 6.07
C GLU A 445 11.17 36.57 5.62
N LYS A 446 10.69 35.57 4.88
CA LYS A 446 9.28 35.46 4.47
C LYS A 446 8.36 34.94 5.59
N GLY A 447 8.89 34.49 6.72
CA GLY A 447 8.13 33.98 7.86
C GLY A 447 7.53 32.59 7.64
N VAL A 448 8.18 31.73 6.85
CA VAL A 448 7.68 30.40 6.48
C VAL A 448 8.67 29.29 6.79
N LYS A 449 8.20 28.04 6.84
CA LYS A 449 9.05 26.86 7.09
C LYS A 449 10.00 26.63 5.90
N PHE A 450 11.13 25.98 6.14
CA PHE A 450 12.06 25.58 5.07
C PHE A 450 12.42 24.09 5.18
N ARG A 451 12.53 23.42 4.04
CA ARG A 451 13.00 22.04 3.95
C ARG A 451 13.93 21.84 2.75
N ALA A 452 15.15 21.39 3.02
CA ALA A 452 16.06 20.92 1.97
C ALA A 452 15.64 19.51 1.50
N ARG A 453 15.75 19.25 0.20
CA ARG A 453 15.52 17.94 -0.43
C ARG A 453 16.80 17.45 -1.07
N ALA A 454 17.14 16.17 -0.95
CA ALA A 454 18.31 15.63 -1.63
C ALA A 454 18.03 15.44 -3.13
N LEU A 455 19.01 15.74 -3.98
CA LEU A 455 18.96 15.45 -5.41
C LEU A 455 18.70 13.96 -5.65
N ASN A 456 17.86 13.62 -6.63
CA ASN A 456 17.47 12.26 -7.01
C ASN A 456 16.70 11.44 -5.95
N ILE A 457 16.25 12.05 -4.85
CA ILE A 457 15.35 11.40 -3.88
C ILE A 457 13.95 11.99 -4.02
N VAL A 458 13.01 11.18 -4.51
CA VAL A 458 11.60 11.54 -4.73
C VAL A 458 10.66 10.72 -3.85
N GLY A 459 9.54 11.32 -3.45
CA GLY A 459 8.64 10.79 -2.41
C GLY A 459 9.21 11.00 -1.03
#